data_AF-A0A2A5BYK8-F1
#
_entry.id   AF-A0A2A5BYK8-F1
#
_cell.length_a   1.000
_cell.length_b   1.000
_cell.length_c   1.000
_cell.angle_alpha   90.00
_cell.angle_beta   90.00
_cell.angle_gamma   90.00
#
_symmetry.space_group_name_H-M   'P 1'
#
loop_
_entity.id
_entity.type
_entity.pdbx_description
1 polymer ?
#
loop_
_entity_poly.entity_id
_entity_poly.type
_entity_poly.pdbx_seq_one_letter_code
_entity_poly.pdbx_strand_id
1 'polypeptide(L)'
;MAKSNSQPGSIAFTDFAPCAPSYGALASFIAAPVMGANNTPVGTLIFQMPIEQINQIIQASEGIGESGETYLVGTDYLIRSDSRFSEESTILKTKVDTETVKAAIA
;
A
#
# COMPACT_ATOMS: atom_id res chain seq x y z
N MET A 1 2.33 -1.76 -15.99
CA MET A 1 1.71 -2.68 -15.01
C MET A 1 0.24 -3.01 -15.29
N ALA A 2 -0.55 -2.19 -16.00
CA ALA A 2 -1.98 -2.49 -16.26
C ALA A 2 -2.33 -3.41 -17.47
N LYS A 3 -1.36 -3.75 -18.34
CA LYS A 3 -1.68 -4.46 -19.60
C LYS A 3 -1.77 -5.99 -19.51
N SER A 4 -1.48 -6.60 -18.36
CA SER A 4 -1.32 -8.06 -18.28
C SER A 4 -2.58 -8.84 -17.90
N ASN A 5 -3.68 -8.17 -17.50
CA ASN A 5 -4.90 -8.87 -17.09
C ASN A 5 -6.15 -8.04 -17.44
N SER A 6 -6.56 -8.05 -18.70
CA SER A 6 -7.74 -7.31 -19.19
C SER A 6 -9.06 -8.08 -18.97
N GLN A 7 -9.08 -9.05 -18.06
CA GLN A 7 -10.32 -9.76 -17.73
C GLN A 7 -11.25 -8.87 -16.89
N PRO A 8 -12.57 -8.95 -17.08
CA PRO A 8 -13.53 -8.25 -16.24
C PRO A 8 -13.36 -8.63 -14.78
N GLY A 9 -13.38 -7.62 -13.90
CA GLY A 9 -13.21 -7.83 -12.46
C GLY A 9 -11.78 -8.15 -12.04
N SER A 10 -10.80 -8.12 -12.94
CA SER A 10 -9.40 -8.20 -12.54
C SER A 10 -9.00 -6.95 -11.74
N ILE A 11 -8.23 -7.16 -10.69
CA ILE A 11 -7.62 -6.11 -9.89
C ILE A 11 -6.12 -6.29 -9.97
N ALA A 12 -5.42 -5.25 -10.39
CA ALA A 12 -3.98 -5.15 -10.30
C ALA A 12 -3.63 -4.28 -9.09
N PHE A 13 -2.74 -4.78 -8.24
CA PHE A 13 -2.17 -4.02 -7.14
C PHE A 13 -0.70 -3.75 -7.43
N THR A 14 -0.23 -2.56 -7.08
CA THR A 14 1.18 -2.22 -7.06
C THR A 14 1.48 -1.62 -5.70
N ASP A 15 2.38 -2.28 -4.98
CA ASP A 15 2.87 -1.82 -3.68
C ASP A 15 3.63 -0.49 -3.82
N PHE A 16 3.97 0.13 -2.70
CA PHE A 16 4.68 1.39 -2.66
C PHE A 16 5.99 1.31 -3.44
N ALA A 17 6.20 2.26 -4.33
CA ALA A 17 7.44 2.47 -5.05
C ALA A 17 7.58 3.94 -5.45
N PRO A 18 8.80 4.43 -5.75
CA PRO A 18 8.99 5.76 -6.32
C PRO A 18 8.19 5.94 -7.61
N CYS A 19 7.34 6.96 -7.63
CA CYS A 19 6.45 7.26 -8.75
C CYS A 19 6.99 8.45 -9.54
N ALA A 20 7.40 8.23 -10.79
CA ALA A 20 7.93 9.31 -11.65
C ALA A 20 6.93 10.48 -11.86
N PRO A 21 5.63 10.24 -12.11
CA PRO A 21 4.62 11.31 -12.13
C PRO A 21 4.52 12.14 -10.84
N SER A 22 4.95 11.60 -9.70
CA SER A 22 4.93 12.26 -8.39
C SER A 22 6.32 12.78 -7.98
N TYR A 23 7.19 13.09 -8.95
CA TYR A 23 8.55 13.56 -8.71
C TYR A 23 9.40 12.62 -7.83
N GLY A 24 9.13 11.31 -7.89
CA GLY A 24 9.84 10.29 -7.12
C GLY A 24 9.27 10.04 -5.72
N ALA A 25 8.18 10.71 -5.33
CA ALA A 25 7.47 10.37 -4.10
C ALA A 25 6.94 8.93 -4.16
N LEU A 26 6.87 8.27 -2.99
CA LEU A 26 6.33 6.92 -2.88
C LEU A 26 4.83 6.92 -3.15
N ALA A 27 4.37 6.00 -3.99
CA ALA A 27 2.95 5.78 -4.23
C ALA A 27 2.65 4.30 -4.43
N SER A 28 1.46 3.88 -4.00
CA SER A 28 0.89 2.57 -4.26
C SER A 28 -0.41 2.74 -5.04
N PHE A 29 -0.76 1.77 -5.88
CA PHE A 29 -1.91 1.88 -6.79
C PHE A 29 -2.72 0.59 -6.82
N ILE A 30 -4.03 0.76 -6.93
CA ILE A 30 -4.96 -0.28 -7.37
C ILE A 30 -5.45 0.11 -8.76
N ALA A 31 -5.49 -0.85 -9.68
CA ALA A 31 -5.95 -0.63 -11.04
C ALA A 31 -6.91 -1.73 -11.48
N ALA A 32 -7.90 -1.35 -12.28
CA ALA A 32 -8.84 -2.27 -12.89
C ALA A 32 -9.09 -1.87 -14.37
N PRO A 33 -9.28 -2.83 -15.28
CA PRO A 33 -9.64 -2.50 -16.65
C PRO A 33 -11.05 -1.93 -16.71
N VAL A 34 -11.23 -0.89 -17.51
CA VAL A 34 -12.56 -0.38 -17.86
C VAL A 34 -13.01 -1.11 -19.12
N MET A 35 -14.16 -1.79 -19.03
CA MET A 35 -14.70 -2.60 -20.12
C MET A 35 -15.78 -1.83 -20.88
N GLY A 36 -15.68 -1.82 -22.21
CA GLY A 36 -16.69 -1.29 -23.12
C GLY A 36 -17.66 -2.37 -23.60
N ALA A 37 -18.36 -2.09 -24.71
CA ALA A 37 -19.26 -3.06 -25.33
C ALA A 37 -18.53 -4.36 -25.70
N ASN A 38 -19.23 -5.50 -25.62
CA ASN A 38 -18.68 -6.82 -25.94
C ASN A 38 -17.41 -7.19 -25.17
N ASN A 39 -17.25 -6.67 -23.94
CA ASN A 39 -16.13 -7.01 -23.08
C ASN A 39 -14.76 -6.58 -23.64
N THR A 40 -14.71 -5.49 -24.41
CA THR A 40 -13.46 -4.94 -24.92
C THR A 40 -12.83 -3.99 -23.90
N PRO A 41 -11.55 -4.13 -23.53
CA PRO A 41 -10.89 -3.17 -22.65
C PRO A 41 -10.74 -1.82 -23.37
N VAL A 42 -11.31 -0.76 -22.79
CA VAL A 42 -11.29 0.61 -23.35
C VAL A 42 -10.39 1.55 -22.54
N GLY A 43 -9.91 1.11 -21.38
CA GLY A 43 -9.02 1.89 -20.55
C GLY A 43 -8.65 1.17 -19.25
N THR A 44 -8.03 1.92 -18.35
CA THR A 44 -7.69 1.44 -17.01
C THR A 44 -8.06 2.52 -16.02
N LEU A 45 -8.88 2.17 -15.03
CA LEU A 45 -9.09 2.98 -13.84
C LEU A 45 -7.89 2.73 -12.91
N ILE A 46 -7.20 3.80 -12.52
CA ILE A 46 -6.07 3.73 -11.58
C ILE A 46 -6.44 4.59 -10.38
N PHE A 47 -6.38 4.01 -9.20
CA PHE A 47 -6.60 4.67 -7.92
C PHE A 47 -5.32 4.65 -7.11
N GLN A 48 -4.82 5.83 -6.73
CA GLN A 48 -3.68 5.96 -5.83
C GLN A 48 -4.14 5.70 -4.40
N MET A 49 -3.40 4.85 -3.68
CA MET A 49 -3.71 4.53 -2.29
C MET A 49 -3.54 5.77 -1.39
N PRO A 50 -4.53 6.07 -0.55
CA PRO A 50 -4.54 7.26 0.29
C PRO A 50 -3.73 7.02 1.58
N ILE A 51 -2.45 7.41 1.57
CA ILE A 51 -1.51 7.17 2.69
C ILE A 51 -2.03 7.75 4.01
N GLU A 52 -2.51 8.99 4.00
CA GLU A 52 -2.99 9.67 5.22
C GLU A 52 -4.15 8.91 5.88
N GLN A 53 -5.10 8.44 5.08
CA GLN A 53 -6.25 7.68 5.55
C GLN A 53 -5.84 6.30 6.08
N ILE A 54 -4.89 5.63 5.44
CA ILE A 54 -4.32 4.37 5.95
C ILE A 54 -3.68 4.63 7.32
N ASN A 55 -2.83 5.66 7.43
CA ASN A 55 -2.17 6.04 8.68
C ASN A 55 -3.19 6.35 9.78
N GLN A 56 -4.25 7.12 9.49
CA GLN A 56 -5.31 7.42 10.45
C GLN A 56 -5.99 6.17 11.02
N ILE A 57 -6.21 5.15 10.18
CA ILE A 57 -6.87 3.91 10.60
C ILE A 57 -5.94 3.08 11.48
N ILE A 58 -4.69 2.87 11.05
CA ILE A 58 -3.79 1.94 11.75
C ILE A 58 -3.12 2.58 12.99
N GLN A 59 -2.97 3.90 13.03
CA GLN A 59 -2.36 4.59 14.18
C GLN A 59 -3.35 4.83 15.33
N ALA A 60 -4.59 4.33 15.20
CA ALA A 60 -5.55 4.33 16.29
C ALA A 60 -4.95 3.68 17.54
N SER A 61 -4.84 4.47 18.62
CA SER A 61 -4.13 4.10 19.85
C SER A 61 -5.05 3.58 20.96
N GLU A 62 -6.35 3.57 20.69
CA GLU A 62 -7.37 3.11 21.62
C GLU A 62 -7.14 1.62 21.94
N GLY A 63 -6.93 1.32 23.22
CA GLY A 63 -6.75 -0.06 23.70
C GLY A 63 -5.33 -0.64 23.60
N ILE A 64 -4.35 0.07 23.03
CA ILE A 64 -2.95 -0.42 22.93
C ILE A 64 -1.95 0.35 23.81
N GLY A 65 -2.39 1.46 24.42
CA GLY A 65 -1.58 2.27 25.34
C GLY A 65 -0.53 3.14 24.65
N GLU A 66 0.35 3.73 25.47
CA GLU A 66 1.37 4.69 25.01
C GLU A 66 2.52 4.03 24.23
N SER A 67 2.86 2.78 24.57
CA SER A 67 3.95 2.05 23.92
C SER A 67 3.49 1.16 22.76
N GLY A 68 2.18 1.07 22.52
CA GLY A 68 1.62 0.25 21.46
C GLY A 68 1.62 0.97 20.12
N GLU A 69 1.96 0.22 19.06
CA GLU A 69 1.78 0.64 17.66
C GLU A 69 1.22 -0.50 16.82
N THR A 70 0.50 -0.11 15.76
CA THR A 70 0.12 -0.99 14.66
C THR A 70 0.70 -0.40 13.38
N TYR A 71 1.26 -1.26 12.53
CA TYR A 71 1.84 -0.87 11.25
C TYR A 71 1.52 -1.91 10.19
N LEU A 72 1.51 -1.49 8.93
CA LEU A 72 1.46 -2.40 7.79
C LEU A 72 2.89 -2.78 7.40
N VAL A 73 3.17 -4.05 7.14
CA VAL A 73 4.52 -4.54 6.77
C VAL A 73 4.45 -5.43 5.54
N GLY A 74 5.41 -5.22 4.63
CA GLY A 74 5.54 -6.01 3.39
C GLY A 74 6.40 -7.26 3.60
N THR A 75 6.39 -8.17 2.62
CA THR A 75 7.22 -9.40 2.59
C THR A 75 8.72 -9.13 2.57
N ASP A 76 9.13 -7.89 2.31
CA ASP A 76 10.50 -7.40 2.38
C ASP A 76 10.90 -6.89 3.77
N TYR A 77 10.03 -7.07 4.77
CA TYR A 77 10.18 -6.60 6.15
C TYR A 77 10.21 -5.07 6.30
N LEU A 78 9.89 -4.32 5.26
CA LEU A 78 9.77 -2.87 5.34
C LEU A 78 8.32 -2.46 5.64
N ILE A 79 8.13 -1.39 6.41
CA ILE A 79 6.78 -0.92 6.72
C ILE A 79 6.16 -0.12 5.57
N ARG A 80 4.84 -0.21 5.43
CA ARG A 80 3.98 0.42 4.40
C ARG A 80 3.09 1.51 4.97
N SER A 81 3.45 1.99 6.15
CA SER A 81 2.77 3.04 6.87
C SER A 81 3.75 3.85 7.70
N ASP A 82 3.29 4.99 8.19
CA ASP A 82 4.08 5.79 9.12
C ASP A 82 3.92 5.28 10.55
N SER A 83 5.02 5.23 11.30
CA SER A 83 4.97 4.97 12.75
C SER A 83 4.50 6.21 13.48
N ARG A 84 3.61 6.03 14.46
CA ARG A 84 3.16 7.10 15.37
C ARG A 84 4.27 7.64 16.29
N PHE A 85 5.45 7.00 16.28
CA PHE A 85 6.63 7.42 17.03
C PHE A 85 7.67 8.16 16.17
N SER A 86 7.33 8.49 14.92
CA SER A 86 8.21 9.22 14.02
C SER A 86 7.54 10.49 13.49
N GLU A 87 8.33 11.57 13.40
CA GLU A 87 7.92 12.81 12.71
C GLU A 87 8.21 12.74 11.21
N GLU A 88 9.04 11.80 10.77
CA GLU A 88 9.36 11.56 9.37
C GLU A 88 8.62 10.35 8.83
N SER A 89 8.40 10.32 7.51
CA SER A 89 7.79 9.14 6.91
C SER A 89 8.72 7.93 7.01
N THR A 90 8.17 6.81 7.49
CA THR A 90 8.88 5.55 7.71
C THR A 90 8.60 4.49 6.64
N ILE A 91 7.67 4.78 5.73
CA ILE A 91 7.29 3.92 4.60
C ILE A 91 8.53 3.57 3.76
N LEU A 92 8.78 2.27 3.58
CA LEU A 92 9.94 1.70 2.88
C LEU A 92 11.33 2.09 3.45
N LYS A 93 11.39 2.73 4.62
CA LYS A 93 12.65 3.12 5.26
C LYS A 93 12.96 2.30 6.51
N THR A 94 11.94 1.95 7.28
CA THR A 94 12.11 1.17 8.51
C THR A 94 11.93 -0.32 8.22
N LYS A 95 12.98 -1.11 8.52
CA LYS A 95 12.94 -2.57 8.47
C LYS A 95 12.59 -3.13 9.85
N VAL A 96 11.59 -4.02 9.90
CA VAL A 96 11.16 -4.72 11.11
C VAL A 96 11.30 -6.23 10.90
N ASP A 97 12.45 -6.76 11.30
CA ASP A 97 12.79 -8.18 11.14
C ASP A 97 12.67 -8.90 12.49
N THR A 98 11.43 -9.15 12.89
CA THR A 98 11.10 -9.82 14.17
C THR A 98 10.39 -11.14 13.92
N GLU A 99 10.41 -12.03 14.90
CA GLU A 99 9.69 -13.31 14.82
C GLU A 99 8.18 -13.11 14.62
N THR A 100 7.60 -12.08 15.24
CA THR A 100 6.20 -11.71 15.05
C THR A 100 5.90 -11.30 13.61
N VAL A 101 6.76 -10.49 13.00
CA VAL A 101 6.59 -10.07 11.60
C VAL A 101 6.76 -11.25 10.65
N LYS A 102 7.76 -12.11 10.88
CA LYS A 102 7.93 -13.34 10.10
C LYS A 102 6.69 -14.22 10.18
N ALA A 103 6.10 -14.37 11.36
CA ALA A 103 4.86 -15.15 11.56
C ALA A 103 3.63 -14.50 10.89
N ALA A 104 3.58 -13.17 10.78
CA ALA A 104 2.46 -12.45 10.16
C ALA A 104 2.46 -12.52 8.62
N ILE A 105 3.62 -12.79 8.01
CA ILE A 105 3.83 -12.77 6.56
C ILE A 105 3.89 -14.20 5.96
N ALA A 106 4.18 -15.21 6.80
CA ALA A 106 4.33 -16.61 6.40
C ALA A 106 3.01 -17.32 6.09
#